data_AF-A0A7C4CI30-F1
#
_entry.id   AF-A0A7C4CI30-F1
#
_cell.length_a   1.000
_cell.length_b   1.000
_cell.length_c   1.000
_cell.angle_alpha   90.00
_cell.angle_beta   90.00
_cell.angle_gamma   90.00
#
_symmetry.space_group_name_H-M   'P 1'
#
loop_
_entity.id
_entity.type
_entity.pdbx_description
1 polymer ?
#
loop_
_entity_poly.entity_id
_entity_poly.type
_entity_poly.pdbx_seq_one_letter_code
_entity_poly.pdbx_strand_id
1 'polypeptide(L)' 'ILLVSFGSGAGSDAFHIEVRDGIEAAQDLAPKTMDYVSRKEYIDYAIYARFRRMIKMLHDFSGY' A
#
# COMPACT_ATOMS: atom_id res chain seq x y z
N ILE A 1 -0.37 -21.08 -8.32
CA ILE A 1 -1.01 -19.79 -7.95
C ILE A 1 -1.50 -19.12 -9.22
N LEU A 2 -2.78 -18.78 -9.28
CA LEU A 2 -3.34 -17.93 -10.35
C LEU A 2 -3.44 -16.51 -9.80
N LEU A 3 -2.78 -15.56 -10.45
CA LEU A 3 -2.86 -14.13 -10.13
C LEU A 3 -3.46 -13.39 -11.32
N VAL A 4 -4.45 -12.55 -11.05
CA VAL A 4 -5.08 -11.71 -12.08
C VAL A 4 -5.13 -10.27 -11.55
N SER A 5 -4.48 -9.34 -12.25
CA SER A 5 -4.48 -7.91 -11.90
C SER A 5 -5.68 -7.20 -12.54
N PHE A 6 -6.03 -6.01 -12.03
CA PHE A 6 -7.04 -5.14 -12.65
C PHE A 6 -6.59 -3.68 -12.63
N GLY A 7 -6.72 -3.01 -13.77
CA GLY A 7 -6.51 -1.57 -13.93
C GLY A 7 -7.75 -0.89 -14.50
N SER A 8 -8.22 0.18 -13.82
CA SER A 8 -9.38 0.95 -14.26
C SER A 8 -9.20 1.49 -15.69
N GLY A 9 -10.24 1.38 -16.52
CA GLY A 9 -10.18 1.59 -17.97
C GLY A 9 -10.83 0.38 -18.65
N ALA A 10 -10.12 -0.75 -18.71
CA ALA A 10 -10.69 -2.09 -18.87
C ALA A 10 -9.64 -3.23 -18.73
N GLY A 11 -8.41 -2.94 -18.28
CA GLY A 11 -7.26 -3.83 -18.45
C GLY A 11 -7.11 -4.87 -17.33
N SER A 12 -6.61 -6.04 -17.69
CA SER A 12 -6.28 -7.12 -16.76
C SER A 12 -5.16 -8.00 -17.33
N ASP A 13 -4.25 -8.42 -16.47
CA ASP A 13 -3.18 -9.39 -16.80
C ASP A 13 -3.33 -10.64 -15.95
N ALA A 14 -3.22 -11.81 -16.57
CA ALA A 14 -3.31 -13.11 -15.89
C ALA A 14 -1.97 -13.85 -15.91
N PHE A 15 -1.58 -14.38 -14.75
CA PHE A 15 -0.33 -15.11 -14.54
C PHE A 15 -0.58 -16.46 -13.88
N HIS A 16 0.05 -17.51 -14.41
CA HIS A 16 0.20 -18.79 -13.74
C HIS A 16 1.59 -18.86 -13.10
N ILE A 17 1.64 -18.95 -11.78
CA ILE A 17 2.88 -19.03 -11.01
C ILE A 17 2.91 -20.38 -10.31
N GLU A 18 3.93 -21.17 -10.59
CA GLU A 18 4.19 -22.43 -9.90
C GLU A 18 5.40 -22.26 -8.98
N VAL A 19 5.16 -22.46 -7.68
CA VAL A 19 6.16 -22.31 -6.64
C VAL A 19 7.11 -23.51 -6.68
N ARG A 20 8.40 -23.26 -6.45
CA ARG A 20 9.45 -24.29 -6.40
C ARG A 20 10.06 -24.36 -5.02
N ASP A 21 10.71 -25.48 -4.74
CA ASP A 21 11.27 -25.84 -3.43
C ASP A 21 12.27 -24.81 -2.89
N GLY A 22 12.95 -24.06 -3.77
CA GLY A 22 13.84 -22.97 -3.37
C GLY A 22 13.18 -21.87 -2.53
N ILE A 23 11.84 -21.80 -2.51
CA ILE A 23 11.11 -20.87 -1.64
C ILE A 23 11.37 -21.15 -0.15
N GLU A 24 11.58 -22.41 0.24
CA GLU A 24 11.77 -22.79 1.65
C GLU A 24 13.02 -22.15 2.25
N ALA A 25 14.09 -22.06 1.46
CA ALA A 25 15.34 -21.40 1.86
C ALA A 25 15.26 -19.87 1.81
N ALA A 26 14.45 -19.32 0.90
CA ALA A 26 14.41 -17.88 0.65
C ALA A 26 13.41 -17.13 1.54
N GLN A 27 12.28 -17.75 1.87
CA GLN A 27 11.12 -17.05 2.42
C GLN A 27 11.34 -16.42 3.81
N ASP A 28 12.29 -16.94 4.60
CA ASP A 28 12.56 -16.48 5.98
C ASP A 28 13.80 -15.57 6.07
N LEU A 29 14.44 -15.25 4.94
CA LEU A 29 15.57 -14.31 4.90
C LEU A 29 15.15 -12.85 5.09
N ALA A 30 13.84 -12.58 5.11
CA ALA A 30 13.26 -11.26 5.33
C ALA A 30 11.95 -11.37 6.14
N PRO A 31 11.51 -10.30 6.82
CA PRO A 31 10.20 -10.27 7.47
C PRO A 31 9.07 -10.56 6.48
N LYS A 32 8.06 -11.28 6.95
CA LYS A 32 6.88 -11.62 6.15
C LYS A 32 6.05 -10.36 5.88
N THR A 33 5.27 -10.39 4.81
CA THR A 33 4.33 -9.30 4.50
C THR A 33 3.43 -8.96 5.69
N MET A 34 2.98 -9.97 6.44
CA MET A 34 2.11 -9.76 7.60
C MET A 34 2.83 -9.09 8.78
N ASP A 35 4.15 -9.21 8.90
CA ASP A 35 4.92 -8.51 9.93
C ASP A 35 4.82 -6.99 9.70
N TYR A 36 4.97 -6.54 8.46
CA TYR A 36 4.79 -5.13 8.09
C TYR A 36 3.35 -4.65 8.30
N VAL A 37 2.35 -5.45 7.92
CA VAL A 37 0.93 -5.10 8.09
C VAL A 37 0.57 -4.99 9.57
N SER A 38 1.13 -5.88 10.41
CA SER A 38 0.90 -5.89 11.86
C SER A 38 1.56 -4.71 12.57
N ARG A 39 2.70 -4.23 12.05
CA ARG A 39 3.42 -3.05 12.54
C ARG A 39 2.77 -1.76 12.04
N LYS A 40 1.56 -1.51 12.50
CA LYS A 40 0.74 -0.34 12.16
C LYS A 40 0.52 0.55 13.38
N GLU A 41 0.36 1.85 13.13
CA GLU A 41 -0.12 2.82 14.10
C GLU A 41 -1.47 3.36 13.63
N TYR A 42 -2.45 3.37 14.54
CA TYR A 42 -3.75 3.95 14.26
C TYR A 42 -3.70 5.46 14.42
N ILE A 43 -4.27 6.18 13.45
CA ILE A 43 -4.35 7.64 13.45
C ILE A 43 -5.78 8.08 13.22
N ASP A 44 -6.14 9.24 13.74
CA ASP A 44 -7.42 9.86 13.43
C ASP A 44 -7.43 10.46 12.01
N TYR A 45 -8.62 10.88 11.59
CA TYR A 45 -8.84 11.42 10.26
C TYR A 45 -8.12 12.77 10.02
N ALA A 46 -7.96 13.61 11.05
CA ALA A 46 -7.28 14.90 10.91
C ALA A 46 -5.78 14.70 10.64
N ILE A 47 -5.15 13.77 11.35
CA ILE A 47 -3.76 13.37 11.11
C ILE A 47 -3.62 12.73 9.72
N TYR A 48 -4.54 11.83 9.34
CA TYR A 48 -4.58 11.26 7.99
C TYR A 48 -4.67 12.34 6.90
N ALA A 49 -5.62 13.26 7.03
CA ALA A 49 -5.86 14.33 6.08
C ALA A 49 -4.64 15.27 5.97
N ARG A 50 -3.97 15.54 7.10
CA ARG A 50 -2.70 16.28 7.13
C ARG A 50 -1.61 15.54 6.34
N PHE A 51 -1.37 14.26 6.63
CA PHE A 51 -0.33 13.46 5.95
C PHE A 51 -0.61 13.27 4.45
N ARG A 52 -1.88 13.17 4.06
CA ARG A 52 -2.31 13.09 2.66
C ARG A 52 -2.41 14.45 1.96
N ARG A 53 -2.07 15.55 2.64
CA ARG A 53 -2.13 16.93 2.13
C ARG A 53 -3.54 17.31 1.62
N MET A 54 -4.57 16.83 2.30
CA MET A 54 -5.98 17.11 1.99
C MET A 54 -6.47 18.41 2.65
N ILE A 55 -5.75 18.91 3.64
CA ILE A 55 -6.09 20.17 4.33
C ILE A 55 -5.68 21.32 3.42
N LYS A 56 -6.67 22.01 2.84
CA LYS A 56 -6.45 23.29 2.18
C LYS A 56 -6.39 24.36 3.26
N MET A 57 -5.25 25.01 3.42
CA MET A 57 -5.26 26.32 4.05
C MET A 57 -5.97 27.27 3.09
N LEU A 58 -7.00 27.97 3.57
CA LEU A 58 -7.54 29.12 2.84
C LEU A 58 -6.38 30.08 2.60
N HIS A 59 -6.30 30.64 1.38
CA HIS A 59 -5.31 31.66 1.05
C HIS A 59 -5.26 32.71 2.16
N ASP A 60 -4.03 33.09 2.53
CA ASP A 60 -3.74 34.11 3.52
C ASP A 60 -4.69 35.30 3.36
N PHE A 61 -5.49 35.57 4.40
CA PHE A 61 -6.14 36.87 4.56
C PHE A 61 -5.13 37.91 5.08
N SER A 62 -3.88 37.89 4.62
CA SER A 62 -2.96 39.04 4.78
C SER A 62 -3.30 40.07 3.69
N GLY A 63 -4.55 40.53 3.73
CA GLY A 63 -5.00 41.76 3.10
C GLY A 63 -5.02 42.88 4.13
N TYR A 64 -3.95 43.02 4.91
CA TYR A 64 -3.50 44.20 5.66
C TYR A 64 -1.99 44.11 5.82
#